data_AF-A6E942-F1
#
_entry.id   AF-A6E942-F1
#
_cell.length_a   1.000
_cell.length_b   1.000
_cell.length_c   1.000
_cell.angle_alpha   90.00
_cell.angle_beta   90.00
_cell.angle_gamma   90.00
#
_symmetry.space_group_name_H-M   'P 1'
#
loop_
_entity.id
_entity.type
_entity.pdbx_description
1 polymer ?
#
loop_
_entity_poly.entity_id
_entity_poly.type
_entity_poly.pdbx_seq_one_letter_code
_entity_poly.pdbx_strand_id
1 'polypeptide(L)'
;MKTLLTACLLLLINLPLFAQKRIKDESQAVITYKIRSNGKDVGGEQKLYIQGDQVRIVSRGGQAESQFLRLKEQSTYQVLDSKGRLYTFKKPFSAYIKADLLPGIDTICGIPCKKAKLILRSNTIEIWYNDDLKIKGTPTMSVAPGLGLILKIIRNGNYETIATNIDYRKIKPDELRWPVQWGTVLDEPAYQRQIIESRYQTIQIFNDEQISFGRENDNPEGEQSDVTYHFSGGTVILKKVRLPETTSGQKLFAELVQHSNGDAYDRTGSVFMIPLDKKTSFLQALQKDISVLPVYEAKNGKKYQGVIATDQYLPPLELMRFFTSFGVGHFNEQAKIKGYNWADSVVYKQDISTLLPSLQGEAWIGVFIGNYDKGGHKASLYFKYYPGDGDEAQQPDKTWMLPVFNTTNLMEMSGQEYGTMFEKDSLTVTVNIPAGVKNLRLRYLTTGHGGWGGGDEFVPKQNEIFVDGKRVYHFIPWREDCATYRMLNPASGNFGNGLSSSDLSRSNWCPGTITLPVEIPLPDLTAGEHTIKVAIPLGKTEGTSFSAWNVSGVLIGDEQP
;
A
#
# COMPACT_ATOMS: atom_id res chain seq x y z
N MET A 1 -97.29 22.24 39.98
CA MET A 1 -97.00 21.20 38.97
C MET A 1 -95.80 21.70 38.15
N LYS A 2 -94.57 21.24 38.45
CA LYS A 2 -93.79 20.25 37.65
C LYS A 2 -93.64 20.70 36.18
N THR A 3 -92.47 20.94 35.56
CA THR A 3 -91.04 20.74 35.87
C THR A 3 -90.20 21.48 34.80
N LEU A 4 -88.97 21.90 35.13
CA LEU A 4 -87.89 22.39 34.24
C LEU A 4 -87.55 21.40 33.09
N LEU A 5 -87.04 21.86 31.94
CA LEU A 5 -85.58 21.94 31.65
C LEU A 5 -85.26 22.29 30.17
N THR A 6 -84.13 22.97 30.03
CA THR A 6 -83.36 23.43 28.87
C THR A 6 -82.88 22.30 27.94
N ALA A 7 -82.76 22.59 26.62
CA ALA A 7 -82.00 21.76 25.69
C ALA A 7 -81.19 22.64 24.70
N CYS A 8 -79.91 22.29 24.57
CA CYS A 8 -78.89 22.83 23.67
C CYS A 8 -78.23 21.62 22.96
N LEU A 9 -77.44 21.84 21.89
CA LEU A 9 -76.70 20.87 21.04
C LEU A 9 -77.56 20.15 19.96
N LEU A 10 -77.11 19.85 18.73
CA LEU A 10 -75.79 19.59 18.14
C LEU A 10 -75.85 19.86 16.62
N LEU A 11 -74.85 20.53 16.04
CA LEU A 11 -74.59 20.52 14.59
C LEU A 11 -73.54 19.43 14.30
N LEU A 12 -73.92 18.42 13.51
CA LEU A 12 -73.05 17.35 13.01
C LEU A 12 -72.21 17.86 11.83
N ILE A 13 -70.89 17.83 11.96
CA ILE A 13 -69.95 18.01 10.84
C ILE A 13 -69.36 16.63 10.49
N ASN A 14 -69.63 16.20 9.26
CA ASN A 14 -69.03 15.02 8.62
C ASN A 14 -67.53 15.22 8.40
N LEU A 15 -66.71 14.30 8.91
CA LEU A 15 -65.32 14.10 8.46
C LEU A 15 -65.22 12.74 7.74
N PRO A 16 -64.49 12.65 6.62
CA PRO A 16 -64.40 11.43 5.84
C PRO A 16 -63.48 10.41 6.54
N LEU A 17 -64.00 9.22 6.82
CA LEU A 17 -63.20 8.03 7.10
C LEU A 17 -62.35 7.72 5.86
N PHE A 18 -61.04 7.98 5.92
CA PHE A 18 -60.10 7.32 5.03
C PHE A 18 -60.04 5.84 5.39
N ALA A 19 -60.58 5.01 4.49
CA ALA A 19 -60.52 3.56 4.57
C ALA A 19 -59.05 3.08 4.60
N GLN A 20 -58.59 2.61 5.76
CA GLN A 20 -57.39 1.79 5.88
C GLN A 20 -57.63 0.47 5.13
N LYS A 21 -57.01 0.32 3.96
CA LYS A 21 -56.76 -1.02 3.37
C LYS A 21 -56.07 -1.84 4.46
N ARG A 22 -56.73 -2.90 4.96
CA ARG A 22 -56.15 -3.83 5.92
C ARG A 22 -54.81 -4.36 5.39
N ILE A 23 -53.71 -3.90 5.98
CA ILE A 23 -52.34 -4.31 5.67
C ILE A 23 -52.19 -5.76 6.12
N LYS A 24 -51.84 -6.66 5.20
CA LYS A 24 -51.96 -8.12 5.39
C LYS A 24 -50.85 -8.75 6.25
N ASP A 25 -49.82 -7.98 6.60
CA ASP A 25 -48.82 -8.28 7.64
C ASP A 25 -48.00 -6.99 7.91
N GLU A 26 -48.25 -6.31 9.03
CA GLU A 26 -47.56 -5.06 9.38
C GLU A 26 -46.14 -5.26 9.93
N SER A 27 -45.67 -6.52 10.04
CA SER A 27 -44.34 -6.85 10.57
C SER A 27 -43.27 -7.04 9.49
N GLN A 28 -43.65 -6.97 8.21
CA GLN A 28 -42.77 -7.17 7.07
C GLN A 28 -42.92 -6.05 6.05
N ALA A 29 -41.80 -5.47 5.61
CA ALA A 29 -41.81 -4.42 4.61
C ALA A 29 -40.48 -4.31 3.85
N VAL A 30 -40.57 -3.81 2.63
CA VAL A 30 -39.43 -3.30 1.87
C VAL A 30 -39.51 -1.79 1.81
N ILE A 31 -38.45 -1.12 2.24
CA ILE A 31 -38.35 0.34 2.18
C ILE A 31 -37.33 0.69 1.11
N THR A 32 -37.75 1.55 0.20
CA THR A 32 -36.89 2.06 -0.88
C THR A 32 -36.46 3.47 -0.52
N TYR A 33 -35.16 3.74 -0.62
CA TYR A 33 -34.56 5.04 -0.37
C TYR A 33 -33.87 5.58 -1.63
N LYS A 34 -33.90 6.90 -1.78
CA LYS A 34 -33.11 7.64 -2.76
C LYS A 34 -32.02 8.45 -2.06
N ILE A 35 -30.95 8.72 -2.80
CA ILE A 35 -29.84 9.57 -2.36
C ILE A 35 -29.85 10.87 -3.14
N ARG A 36 -29.78 11.99 -2.43
CA ARG A 36 -29.65 13.33 -3.02
C ARG A 36 -28.41 14.05 -2.51
N SER A 37 -27.77 14.79 -3.38
CA SER A 37 -26.72 15.74 -3.04
C SER A 37 -27.13 17.13 -3.54
N ASN A 38 -27.20 18.10 -2.64
CA ASN A 38 -27.67 19.46 -2.91
C ASN A 38 -29.04 19.47 -3.62
N GLY A 39 -29.96 18.61 -3.17
CA GLY A 39 -31.31 18.48 -3.71
C GLY A 39 -31.42 17.73 -5.05
N LYS A 40 -30.31 17.32 -5.68
CA LYS A 40 -30.32 16.54 -6.93
C LYS A 40 -30.17 15.06 -6.63
N ASP A 41 -30.94 14.21 -7.30
CA ASP A 41 -30.75 12.75 -7.27
C ASP A 41 -29.36 12.44 -7.86
N VAL A 42 -28.48 11.78 -7.09
CA VAL A 42 -27.07 11.50 -7.47
C VAL A 42 -26.69 10.01 -7.42
N GLY A 43 -27.68 9.12 -7.32
CA GLY A 43 -27.44 7.70 -7.19
C GLY A 43 -28.62 6.82 -7.52
N GLY A 44 -28.39 5.51 -7.42
CA GLY A 44 -29.43 4.49 -7.50
C GLY A 44 -30.21 4.33 -6.18
N GLU A 45 -31.18 3.43 -6.19
CA GLU A 45 -31.99 3.13 -5.02
C GLU A 45 -31.23 2.27 -4.01
N GLN A 46 -31.45 2.55 -2.73
CA GLN A 46 -31.04 1.71 -1.61
C GLN A 46 -32.29 1.02 -1.03
N LYS A 47 -32.16 -0.24 -0.59
CA LYS A 47 -33.30 -0.98 -0.01
C LYS A 47 -33.01 -1.47 1.40
N LEU A 48 -34.05 -1.42 2.23
CA LEU A 48 -34.10 -2.01 3.56
C LEU A 48 -35.18 -3.10 3.58
N TYR A 49 -34.78 -4.34 3.86
CA TYR A 49 -35.70 -5.48 3.95
C TYR A 49 -35.91 -5.81 5.42
N ILE A 50 -37.16 -5.78 5.89
CA ILE A 50 -37.52 -5.98 7.29
C ILE A 50 -38.46 -7.17 7.39
N GLN A 51 -38.10 -8.15 8.21
CA GLN A 51 -38.93 -9.30 8.57
C GLN A 51 -38.90 -9.51 10.08
N GLY A 52 -39.88 -8.94 10.79
CA GLY A 52 -39.93 -9.02 12.25
C GLY A 52 -38.71 -8.36 12.89
N ASP A 53 -37.88 -9.14 13.59
CA ASP A 53 -36.64 -8.67 14.23
C ASP A 53 -35.41 -8.68 13.30
N GLN A 54 -35.53 -9.21 12.09
CA GLN A 54 -34.46 -9.34 11.12
C GLN A 54 -34.52 -8.22 10.09
N VAL A 55 -33.41 -7.51 9.92
CA VAL A 55 -33.30 -6.42 8.95
C VAL A 55 -32.05 -6.62 8.11
N ARG A 56 -32.16 -6.49 6.79
CA ARG A 56 -31.01 -6.42 5.87
C ARG A 56 -30.95 -5.07 5.19
N ILE A 57 -29.78 -4.46 5.22
CA ILE A 57 -29.46 -3.24 4.48
C ILE A 57 -28.78 -3.66 3.17
N VAL A 58 -29.30 -3.20 2.03
CA VAL A 58 -28.66 -3.40 0.73
C VAL A 58 -28.19 -2.05 0.21
N SER A 59 -26.89 -1.80 0.42
CA SER A 59 -26.18 -0.61 -0.05
C SER A 59 -25.95 -0.62 -1.56
N ARG A 60 -25.68 0.56 -2.14
CA ARG A 60 -25.32 0.70 -3.56
C ARG A 60 -24.03 -0.08 -3.89
N GLY A 61 -23.98 -0.68 -5.09
CA GLY A 61 -22.71 -1.01 -5.76
C GLY A 61 -22.09 -2.37 -5.43
N GLY A 62 -22.89 -3.38 -5.05
CA GLY A 62 -22.39 -4.76 -4.94
C GLY A 62 -21.19 -4.90 -3.99
N GLN A 63 -21.30 -4.35 -2.78
CA GLN A 63 -20.26 -4.52 -1.78
C GLN A 63 -20.13 -6.00 -1.40
N ALA A 64 -18.89 -6.47 -1.24
CA ALA A 64 -18.59 -7.79 -0.70
C ALA A 64 -19.09 -7.98 0.75
N GLU A 65 -19.43 -6.87 1.42
CA GLU A 65 -20.01 -6.85 2.76
C GLU A 65 -21.56 -6.84 2.70
N SER A 66 -22.17 -7.72 3.49
CA SER A 66 -23.60 -7.68 3.79
C SER A 66 -23.85 -7.11 5.19
N GLN A 67 -24.88 -6.29 5.34
CA GLN A 67 -25.19 -5.57 6.57
C GLN A 67 -26.57 -5.94 7.11
N PHE A 68 -26.63 -6.25 8.41
CA PHE A 68 -27.83 -6.74 9.06
C PHE A 68 -28.06 -6.09 10.44
N LEU A 69 -29.32 -5.98 10.84
CA LEU A 69 -29.69 -5.72 12.24
C LEU A 69 -30.51 -6.88 12.76
N ARG A 70 -30.30 -7.20 14.05
CA ARG A 70 -31.15 -8.08 14.82
C ARG A 70 -31.75 -7.29 15.97
N LEU A 71 -32.98 -6.83 15.78
CA LEU A 71 -33.65 -5.85 16.64
C LEU A 71 -33.86 -6.39 18.06
N LYS A 72 -34.24 -7.67 18.19
CA LYS A 72 -34.43 -8.33 19.49
C LYS A 72 -33.13 -8.42 20.30
N GLU A 73 -32.00 -8.60 19.64
CA GLU A 73 -30.67 -8.63 20.27
C GLU A 73 -30.03 -7.25 20.38
N GLN A 74 -30.70 -6.20 19.87
CA GLN A 74 -30.16 -4.85 19.78
C GLN A 74 -28.72 -4.84 19.26
N SER A 75 -28.48 -5.57 18.16
CA SER A 75 -27.15 -5.77 17.60
C SER A 75 -27.15 -5.61 16.09
N THR A 76 -26.06 -5.07 15.58
CA THR A 76 -25.77 -4.96 14.16
C THR A 76 -24.70 -5.98 13.76
N TYR A 77 -24.77 -6.46 12.52
CA TYR A 77 -23.85 -7.44 11.96
C TYR A 77 -23.37 -6.98 10.59
N GLN A 78 -22.05 -6.98 10.42
CA GLN A 78 -21.40 -6.86 9.11
C GLN A 78 -20.80 -8.22 8.79
N VAL A 79 -21.08 -8.76 7.60
CA VAL A 79 -20.61 -10.06 7.15
C VAL A 79 -19.86 -9.88 5.85
N LEU A 80 -18.57 -10.18 5.87
CA LEU A 80 -17.67 -10.11 4.72
C LEU A 80 -17.43 -11.52 4.19
N ASP A 81 -17.67 -11.73 2.91
CA ASP A 81 -17.13 -12.88 2.18
C ASP A 81 -15.81 -12.47 1.52
N SER A 82 -14.70 -13.02 2.04
CA SER A 82 -13.37 -12.80 1.50
C SER A 82 -12.84 -14.13 0.97
N LYS A 83 -12.88 -14.30 -0.36
CA LYS A 83 -12.36 -15.48 -1.07
C LYS A 83 -12.93 -16.81 -0.52
N GLY A 84 -14.23 -16.84 -0.21
CA GLY A 84 -14.92 -18.04 0.29
C GLY A 84 -14.82 -18.23 1.80
N ARG A 85 -14.19 -17.30 2.53
CA ARG A 85 -14.18 -17.26 4.00
C ARG A 85 -15.09 -16.16 4.50
N LEU A 86 -16.01 -16.54 5.40
CA LEU A 86 -16.93 -15.60 6.02
C LEU A 86 -16.35 -15.06 7.33
N TYR A 87 -16.30 -13.73 7.43
CA TYR A 87 -15.95 -13.01 8.65
C TYR A 87 -17.13 -12.15 9.08
N THR A 88 -17.41 -12.11 10.38
CA THR A 88 -18.50 -11.31 10.95
C THR A 88 -17.99 -10.35 11.99
N PHE A 89 -18.46 -9.11 11.94
CA PHE A 89 -18.34 -8.15 13.03
C PHE A 89 -19.71 -7.88 13.64
N LYS A 90 -19.82 -8.11 14.95
CA LYS A 90 -21.02 -7.83 15.76
C LYS A 90 -20.78 -6.59 16.60
N LYS A 91 -21.72 -5.64 16.56
CA LYS A 91 -21.68 -4.43 17.38
C LYS A 91 -23.03 -4.17 18.05
N PRO A 92 -23.10 -4.02 19.38
CA PRO A 92 -24.37 -3.72 20.06
C PRO A 92 -24.83 -2.29 19.75
N PHE A 93 -26.13 -2.04 19.77
CA PHE A 93 -26.72 -0.73 19.51
C PHE A 93 -26.19 0.34 20.47
N SER A 94 -25.92 -0.04 21.72
CA SER A 94 -25.36 0.84 22.75
C SER A 94 -23.94 1.33 22.46
N ALA A 95 -23.20 0.67 21.56
CA ALA A 95 -21.87 1.10 21.16
C ALA A 95 -21.89 2.15 20.03
N TYR A 96 -23.07 2.49 19.51
CA TYR A 96 -23.24 3.59 18.56
C TYR A 96 -23.54 4.90 19.29
N ILE A 97 -23.26 6.01 18.62
CA ILE A 97 -23.53 7.34 19.16
C ILE A 97 -25.04 7.50 19.37
N LYS A 98 -25.42 7.87 20.59
CA LYS A 98 -26.80 8.15 20.95
C LYS A 98 -27.23 9.46 20.28
N ALA A 99 -28.42 9.45 19.68
CA ALA A 99 -28.99 10.65 19.09
C ALA A 99 -29.69 11.51 20.16
N ASP A 100 -29.51 12.82 20.06
CA ASP A 100 -30.27 13.80 20.81
C ASP A 100 -31.61 14.00 20.12
N LEU A 101 -32.70 13.86 20.88
CA LEU A 101 -34.04 14.05 20.36
C LEU A 101 -34.32 15.54 20.17
N LEU A 102 -34.93 15.89 19.03
CA LEU A 102 -35.26 17.26 18.69
C LEU A 102 -36.79 17.44 18.65
N PRO A 103 -37.30 18.64 18.97
CA PRO A 103 -38.72 18.93 18.81
C PRO A 103 -39.12 18.98 17.33
N GLY A 104 -40.41 18.78 17.07
CA GLY A 104 -41.01 18.89 15.73
C GLY A 104 -41.30 17.54 15.08
N ILE A 105 -42.29 17.56 14.19
CA ILE A 105 -42.75 16.41 13.41
C ILE A 105 -42.81 16.85 11.95
N ASP A 106 -42.20 16.09 11.05
CA ASP A 106 -42.40 16.22 9.60
C ASP A 106 -43.05 14.95 9.05
N THR A 107 -43.53 14.97 7.82
CA THR A 107 -44.10 13.78 7.17
C THR A 107 -43.19 13.28 6.05
N ILE A 108 -42.75 12.03 6.14
CA ILE A 108 -41.95 11.35 5.10
C ILE A 108 -42.73 10.12 4.62
N CYS A 109 -42.95 9.97 3.31
CA CYS A 109 -43.79 8.89 2.75
C CYS A 109 -45.20 8.79 3.38
N GLY A 110 -45.80 9.91 3.78
CA GLY A 110 -47.10 9.91 4.47
C GLY A 110 -47.05 9.46 5.94
N ILE A 111 -45.86 9.20 6.49
CA ILE A 111 -45.64 8.80 7.89
C ILE A 111 -45.16 10.00 8.71
N PRO A 112 -45.76 10.30 9.87
CA PRO A 112 -45.24 11.33 10.78
C PRO A 112 -43.91 10.87 11.40
N CYS A 113 -42.91 11.72 11.34
CA CYS A 113 -41.55 11.45 11.82
C CYS A 113 -41.10 12.49 12.83
N LYS A 114 -40.65 12.02 13.99
CA LYS A 114 -39.90 12.80 14.98
C LYS A 114 -38.50 13.10 14.45
N LYS A 115 -37.86 14.14 15.00
CA LYS A 115 -36.50 14.55 14.64
C LYS A 115 -35.49 14.15 15.70
N ALA A 116 -34.30 13.80 15.28
CA ALA A 116 -33.15 13.62 16.15
C ALA A 116 -31.86 14.07 15.45
N LYS A 117 -30.80 14.28 16.23
CA LYS A 117 -29.49 14.68 15.73
C LYS A 117 -28.39 13.90 16.43
N LEU A 118 -27.32 13.59 15.69
CA LEU A 118 -26.07 13.10 16.28
C LEU A 118 -24.87 13.71 15.55
N ILE A 119 -23.71 13.69 16.22
CA ILE A 119 -22.43 14.09 15.62
C ILE A 119 -21.57 12.84 15.40
N LEU A 120 -21.30 12.49 14.15
CA LEU A 120 -20.49 11.32 13.78
C LEU A 120 -19.20 11.78 13.08
N ARG A 121 -18.06 11.69 13.78
CA ARG A 121 -16.75 12.14 13.27
C ARG A 121 -16.84 13.56 12.68
N SER A 122 -17.33 14.50 13.50
CA SER A 122 -17.58 15.91 13.16
C SER A 122 -18.69 16.18 12.12
N ASN A 123 -19.29 15.14 11.54
CA ASN A 123 -20.44 15.32 10.65
C ASN A 123 -21.71 15.48 11.48
N THR A 124 -22.50 16.51 11.18
CA THR A 124 -23.85 16.63 11.73
C THR A 124 -24.77 15.72 10.95
N ILE A 125 -25.43 14.80 11.64
CA ILE A 125 -26.41 13.88 11.09
C ILE A 125 -27.77 14.22 11.67
N GLU A 126 -28.68 14.67 10.83
CA GLU A 126 -30.08 14.91 11.17
C GLU A 126 -30.93 13.72 10.73
N ILE A 127 -31.85 13.30 11.59
CA ILE A 127 -32.56 12.03 11.47
C ILE A 127 -34.07 12.30 11.61
N TRP A 128 -34.85 11.72 10.71
CA TRP A 128 -36.30 11.66 10.81
C TRP A 128 -36.71 10.21 10.97
N TYR A 129 -37.42 9.91 12.05
CA TYR A 129 -37.75 8.55 12.43
C TYR A 129 -39.19 8.43 12.97
N ASN A 130 -39.75 7.23 12.90
CA ASN A 130 -41.00 6.87 13.56
C ASN A 130 -40.78 5.65 14.46
N ASP A 131 -41.13 5.75 15.73
CA ASP A 131 -40.97 4.72 16.76
C ASP A 131 -42.28 3.97 17.10
N ASP A 132 -43.40 4.37 16.49
CA ASP A 132 -44.74 3.77 16.68
C ASP A 132 -45.00 2.60 15.72
N LEU A 133 -44.32 2.55 14.56
CA LEU A 133 -44.45 1.45 13.60
C LEU A 133 -43.91 0.13 14.15
N LYS A 134 -44.55 -0.97 13.75
CA LYS A 134 -44.11 -2.35 14.08
C LYS A 134 -42.80 -2.73 13.40
N ILE A 135 -42.54 -2.17 12.22
CA ILE A 135 -41.26 -2.30 11.53
C ILE A 135 -40.27 -1.25 12.05
N LYS A 136 -39.01 -1.64 12.26
CA LYS A 136 -37.93 -0.75 12.71
C LYS A 136 -36.67 -1.02 11.90
N GLY A 137 -35.78 -0.04 11.83
CA GLY A 137 -34.52 -0.17 11.11
C GLY A 137 -34.00 1.16 10.59
N THR A 138 -32.81 1.12 10.01
CA THR A 138 -32.11 2.29 9.47
C THR A 138 -31.48 1.96 8.13
N PRO A 139 -31.47 2.89 7.15
CA PRO A 139 -30.69 2.73 5.93
C PRO A 139 -29.19 2.90 6.18
N THR A 140 -28.75 3.28 7.37
CA THR A 140 -27.32 3.41 7.69
C THR A 140 -27.06 2.86 9.08
N MET A 141 -26.41 1.72 9.17
CA MET A 141 -26.23 0.93 10.39
C MET A 141 -25.60 1.73 11.55
N SER A 142 -24.70 2.67 11.24
CA SER A 142 -24.05 3.54 12.22
C SER A 142 -24.92 4.69 12.73
N VAL A 143 -26.12 4.87 12.19
CA VAL A 143 -27.03 5.97 12.51
C VAL A 143 -28.23 5.43 13.27
N ALA A 144 -28.16 5.58 14.60
CA ALA A 144 -29.23 5.34 15.57
C ALA A 144 -30.09 4.07 15.32
N PRO A 145 -29.48 2.87 15.20
CA PRO A 145 -30.19 1.65 14.78
C PRO A 145 -31.32 1.20 15.74
N GLY A 146 -31.36 1.71 16.96
CA GLY A 146 -32.41 1.43 17.95
C GLY A 146 -33.52 2.49 18.06
N LEU A 147 -33.48 3.57 17.29
CA LEU A 147 -34.35 4.74 17.48
C LEU A 147 -35.79 4.54 16.97
N GLY A 148 -36.00 3.65 16.01
CA GLY A 148 -37.28 3.40 15.36
C GLY A 148 -37.07 3.00 13.90
N LEU A 149 -38.03 3.29 13.04
CA LEU A 149 -37.85 3.29 11.60
C LEU A 149 -37.35 4.64 11.11
N ILE A 150 -36.11 4.69 10.62
CA ILE A 150 -35.52 5.91 10.06
C ILE A 150 -35.92 6.04 8.59
N LEU A 151 -36.64 7.12 8.28
CA LEU A 151 -37.14 7.40 6.93
C LEU A 151 -36.35 8.49 6.20
N LYS A 152 -35.59 9.31 6.92
CA LYS A 152 -34.70 10.29 6.30
C LYS A 152 -33.47 10.57 7.16
N ILE A 153 -32.33 10.71 6.50
CA ILE A 153 -31.06 11.12 7.08
C ILE A 153 -30.52 12.27 6.24
N ILE A 154 -30.10 13.37 6.87
CA ILE A 154 -29.31 14.42 6.22
C ILE A 154 -27.94 14.48 6.89
N ARG A 155 -26.89 14.35 6.11
CA ARG A 155 -25.51 14.58 6.53
C ARG A 155 -25.07 15.97 6.08
N ASN A 156 -24.62 16.79 7.04
CA ASN A 156 -24.08 18.14 6.85
C ASN A 156 -24.98 19.06 6.00
N GLY A 157 -26.30 18.91 6.10
CA GLY A 157 -27.28 19.74 5.39
C GLY A 157 -27.40 19.46 3.88
N ASN A 158 -26.51 18.69 3.26
CA ASN A 158 -26.41 18.61 1.81
C ASN A 158 -26.49 17.21 1.20
N TYR A 159 -26.25 16.15 1.98
CA TYR A 159 -26.33 14.78 1.50
C TYR A 159 -27.46 14.04 2.21
N GLU A 160 -28.52 13.73 1.46
CA GLU A 160 -29.77 13.18 1.96
C GLU A 160 -29.94 11.72 1.53
N THR A 161 -30.32 10.86 2.47
CA THR A 161 -30.90 9.54 2.21
C THR A 161 -32.36 9.59 2.65
N ILE A 162 -33.30 9.49 1.73
CA ILE A 162 -34.74 9.68 2.00
C ILE A 162 -35.56 8.51 1.45
N ALA A 163 -36.49 8.00 2.27
CA ALA A 163 -37.43 6.98 1.86
C ALA A 163 -38.38 7.55 0.79
N THR A 164 -38.69 6.75 -0.22
CA THR A 164 -39.61 7.08 -1.31
C THR A 164 -40.79 6.12 -1.40
N ASN A 165 -40.65 4.91 -0.86
CA ASN A 165 -41.72 3.91 -0.85
C ASN A 165 -41.59 2.97 0.35
N ILE A 166 -42.74 2.55 0.91
CA ILE A 166 -42.85 1.50 1.93
C ILE A 166 -43.83 0.45 1.38
N ASP A 167 -43.31 -0.72 1.02
CA ASP A 167 -44.08 -1.83 0.46
C ASP A 167 -44.27 -2.92 1.52
N TYR A 168 -45.47 -2.96 2.12
CA TYR A 168 -45.84 -3.98 3.10
C TYR A 168 -46.21 -5.29 2.41
N ARG A 169 -45.28 -6.24 2.46
CA ARG A 169 -45.44 -7.58 1.89
C ARG A 169 -44.52 -8.57 2.57
N LYS A 170 -44.82 -9.85 2.36
CA LYS A 170 -43.93 -10.95 2.75
C LYS A 170 -42.58 -10.81 2.03
N ILE A 171 -41.49 -10.93 2.79
CA ILE A 171 -40.12 -10.91 2.27
C ILE A 171 -39.75 -12.30 1.78
N LYS A 172 -39.16 -12.39 0.58
CA LYS A 172 -38.63 -13.67 0.06
C LYS A 172 -37.29 -13.99 0.75
N PRO A 173 -36.95 -15.27 0.98
CA PRO A 173 -35.64 -15.64 1.53
C PRO A 173 -34.45 -15.04 0.78
N ASP A 174 -34.50 -14.97 -0.56
CA ASP A 174 -33.44 -14.40 -1.40
C ASP A 174 -33.36 -12.87 -1.36
N GLU A 175 -34.37 -12.19 -0.82
CA GLU A 175 -34.35 -10.75 -0.58
C GLU A 175 -33.71 -10.45 0.77
N LEU A 176 -34.09 -11.20 1.81
CA LEU A 176 -33.50 -11.05 3.14
C LEU A 176 -32.06 -11.58 3.20
N ARG A 177 -31.73 -12.62 2.41
CA ARG A 177 -30.43 -13.35 2.43
C ARG A 177 -29.85 -13.46 3.84
N TRP A 178 -30.70 -13.87 4.78
CA TRP A 178 -30.29 -14.01 6.16
C TRP A 178 -29.18 -15.08 6.25
N PRO A 179 -28.01 -14.80 6.85
CA PRO A 179 -26.92 -15.76 6.88
C PRO A 179 -27.33 -17.03 7.63
N VAL A 180 -27.15 -18.18 6.98
CA VAL A 180 -27.32 -19.50 7.64
C VAL A 180 -26.16 -19.77 8.59
N GLN A 181 -24.97 -19.25 8.28
CA GLN A 181 -23.78 -19.27 9.11
C GLN A 181 -23.15 -17.87 9.18
N TRP A 182 -22.55 -17.55 10.32
CA TRP A 182 -21.91 -16.25 10.58
C TRP A 182 -20.39 -16.29 10.41
N GLY A 183 -19.79 -17.44 10.11
CA GLY A 183 -18.34 -17.55 9.97
C GLY A 183 -17.58 -17.15 11.24
N THR A 184 -16.36 -16.63 11.06
CA THR A 184 -15.49 -16.23 12.19
C THR A 184 -15.87 -14.84 12.69
N VAL A 185 -16.23 -14.74 13.97
CA VAL A 185 -16.50 -13.44 14.61
C VAL A 185 -15.18 -12.77 14.98
N LEU A 186 -15.00 -11.53 14.52
CA LEU A 186 -13.81 -10.71 14.76
C LEU A 186 -14.17 -9.46 15.57
N ASP A 187 -13.17 -8.89 16.25
CA ASP A 187 -13.27 -7.54 16.79
C ASP A 187 -13.22 -6.48 15.67
N GLU A 188 -13.52 -5.21 16.02
CA GLU A 188 -13.59 -4.13 15.03
C GLU A 188 -12.26 -3.94 14.27
N PRO A 189 -11.08 -3.86 14.93
CA PRO A 189 -9.80 -3.74 14.21
C PRO A 189 -9.50 -4.92 13.27
N ALA A 190 -9.68 -6.16 13.72
CA ALA A 190 -9.43 -7.34 12.89
C ALA A 190 -10.39 -7.43 11.71
N TYR A 191 -11.67 -7.07 11.90
CA TYR A 191 -12.62 -7.03 10.80
C TYR A 191 -12.28 -5.95 9.77
N GLN A 192 -11.90 -4.74 10.22
CA GLN A 192 -11.45 -3.68 9.30
C GLN A 192 -10.22 -4.10 8.50
N ARG A 193 -9.29 -4.83 9.12
CA ARG A 193 -8.15 -5.44 8.42
C ARG A 193 -8.61 -6.39 7.31
N GLN A 194 -9.56 -7.29 7.60
CA GLN A 194 -10.09 -8.20 6.58
C GLN A 194 -10.80 -7.47 5.43
N ILE A 195 -11.53 -6.39 5.72
CA ILE A 195 -12.11 -5.53 4.66
C ILE A 195 -11.02 -4.97 3.76
N ILE A 196 -9.94 -4.44 4.34
CA ILE A 196 -8.84 -3.83 3.57
C ILE A 196 -8.13 -4.91 2.74
N GLU A 197 -7.73 -6.01 3.35
CA GLU A 197 -7.00 -7.12 2.70
C GLU A 197 -7.84 -7.84 1.64
N SER A 198 -9.18 -7.78 1.71
CA SER A 198 -10.06 -8.35 0.67
C SER A 198 -9.98 -7.61 -0.68
N ARG A 199 -9.48 -6.36 -0.70
CA ARG A 199 -9.48 -5.49 -1.88
C ARG A 199 -8.26 -5.64 -2.78
N TYR A 200 -7.25 -6.38 -2.35
CA TYR A 200 -6.00 -6.56 -3.10
C TYR A 200 -5.41 -7.94 -2.86
N GLN A 201 -4.45 -8.34 -3.70
CA GLN A 201 -3.72 -9.58 -3.54
C GLN A 201 -2.36 -9.29 -2.88
N THR A 202 -1.99 -10.09 -1.89
CA THR A 202 -0.64 -10.08 -1.32
C THR A 202 0.04 -11.38 -1.67
N ILE A 203 1.27 -11.30 -2.17
CA ILE A 203 2.19 -12.43 -2.32
C ILE A 203 3.32 -12.21 -1.34
N GLN A 204 3.49 -13.17 -0.43
CA GLN A 204 4.60 -13.18 0.50
C GLN A 204 5.80 -13.86 -0.16
N ILE A 205 6.87 -13.10 -0.38
CA ILE A 205 8.11 -13.60 -0.97
C ILE A 205 9.01 -14.17 0.14
N PHE A 206 9.26 -13.38 1.19
CA PHE A 206 10.07 -13.78 2.34
C PHE A 206 9.28 -13.57 3.64
N ASN A 207 9.54 -14.41 4.64
CA ASN A 207 8.90 -14.35 5.95
C ASN A 207 9.94 -14.50 7.06
N ASP A 208 10.31 -13.39 7.68
CA ASP A 208 11.28 -13.35 8.78
C ASP A 208 12.60 -14.10 8.44
N GLU A 209 13.06 -13.93 7.21
CA GLU A 209 14.27 -14.60 6.71
C GLU A 209 15.51 -13.89 7.23
N GLN A 210 16.52 -14.67 7.63
CA GLN A 210 17.76 -14.13 8.16
C GLN A 210 18.72 -13.76 7.01
N ILE A 211 19.26 -12.54 7.08
CA ILE A 211 20.30 -12.04 6.19
C ILE A 211 21.51 -11.69 7.05
N SER A 212 22.56 -12.51 7.00
CA SER A 212 23.73 -12.40 7.89
C SER A 212 25.01 -12.82 7.18
N PHE A 213 26.16 -12.56 7.79
CA PHE A 213 27.46 -12.97 7.25
C PHE A 213 28.04 -14.19 7.97
N GLY A 214 28.72 -15.04 7.20
CA GLY A 214 29.35 -16.26 7.69
C GLY A 214 28.38 -17.44 7.76
N ARG A 215 27.25 -17.39 7.04
CA ARG A 215 26.35 -18.53 6.89
C ARG A 215 26.99 -19.59 5.98
N GLU A 216 26.87 -20.85 6.39
CA GLU A 216 27.26 -21.98 5.54
C GLU A 216 26.39 -22.04 4.28
N ASN A 217 26.97 -22.48 3.16
CA ASN A 217 26.20 -22.68 1.93
C ASN A 217 25.41 -23.98 2.02
N ASP A 218 24.18 -23.87 2.50
CA ASP A 218 23.21 -24.96 2.67
C ASP A 218 22.11 -24.94 1.60
N ASN A 219 22.36 -24.29 0.47
CA ASN A 219 21.40 -24.19 -0.63
C ASN A 219 21.10 -25.57 -1.24
N PRO A 220 19.82 -25.85 -1.58
CA PRO A 220 19.48 -27.10 -2.24
C PRO A 220 20.11 -27.20 -3.63
N GLU A 221 20.38 -28.42 -4.07
CA GLU A 221 20.81 -28.68 -5.45
C GLU A 221 19.71 -28.29 -6.46
N GLY A 222 20.14 -27.68 -7.56
CA GLY A 222 19.26 -27.22 -8.63
C GLY A 222 18.40 -26.01 -8.26
N GLU A 223 17.52 -25.63 -9.19
CA GLU A 223 16.59 -24.52 -9.02
C GLU A 223 15.23 -25.04 -8.54
N GLN A 224 14.86 -24.69 -7.32
CA GLN A 224 13.59 -25.06 -6.70
C GLN A 224 12.75 -23.81 -6.45
N SER A 225 11.47 -23.89 -6.80
CA SER A 225 10.51 -22.80 -6.55
C SER A 225 10.18 -22.70 -5.06
N ASP A 226 9.95 -21.47 -4.61
CA ASP A 226 9.51 -21.11 -3.26
C ASP A 226 10.47 -21.49 -2.10
N VAL A 227 11.72 -21.85 -2.41
CA VAL A 227 12.80 -22.06 -1.43
C VAL A 227 13.68 -20.82 -1.33
N THR A 228 14.05 -20.44 -0.10
CA THR A 228 14.97 -19.32 0.18
C THR A 228 16.41 -19.80 0.05
N TYR A 229 17.12 -19.28 -0.95
CA TYR A 229 18.55 -19.47 -1.14
C TYR A 229 19.34 -18.36 -0.45
N HIS A 230 20.54 -18.69 0.03
CA HIS A 230 21.46 -17.78 0.71
C HIS A 230 22.79 -17.74 -0.03
N PHE A 231 23.14 -16.59 -0.59
CA PHE A 231 24.37 -16.37 -1.32
C PHE A 231 25.22 -15.29 -0.65
N SER A 232 26.44 -15.10 -1.14
CA SER A 232 27.35 -14.06 -0.66
C SER A 232 27.59 -14.13 0.86
N GLY A 233 27.91 -15.34 1.35
CA GLY A 233 28.09 -15.60 2.78
C GLY A 233 26.82 -15.44 3.63
N GLY A 234 25.63 -15.36 3.01
CA GLY A 234 24.32 -15.16 3.64
C GLY A 234 23.76 -13.73 3.52
N THR A 235 24.51 -12.80 2.94
CA THR A 235 24.11 -11.38 2.81
C THR A 235 23.12 -11.13 1.66
N VAL A 236 22.91 -12.12 0.80
CA VAL A 236 21.90 -12.13 -0.26
C VAL A 236 20.96 -13.29 -0.04
N ILE A 237 19.68 -13.00 0.17
CA ILE A 237 18.61 -14.01 0.05
C ILE A 237 17.95 -13.92 -1.32
N LEU A 238 17.63 -15.07 -1.90
CA LEU A 238 17.05 -15.17 -3.24
C LEU A 238 15.98 -16.27 -3.27
N LYS A 239 14.87 -16.04 -3.98
CA LYS A 239 13.80 -17.02 -4.14
C LYS A 239 13.24 -16.98 -5.55
N LYS A 240 13.09 -18.16 -6.15
CA LYS A 240 12.34 -18.33 -7.39
C LYS A 240 10.86 -18.37 -7.06
N VAL A 241 10.09 -17.41 -7.56
CA VAL A 241 8.65 -17.27 -7.28
C VAL A 241 7.86 -17.23 -8.59
N ARG A 242 6.57 -17.56 -8.51
CA ARG A 242 5.63 -17.34 -9.60
C ARG A 242 4.76 -16.11 -9.34
N LEU A 243 4.99 -15.07 -10.11
CA LEU A 243 4.27 -13.80 -10.07
C LEU A 243 3.04 -13.86 -11.01
N PRO A 244 1.92 -13.20 -10.65
CA PRO A 244 0.71 -13.16 -11.45
C PRO A 244 0.94 -12.37 -12.74
N GLU A 245 0.12 -12.66 -13.75
CA GLU A 245 0.05 -11.81 -14.93
C GLU A 245 -0.51 -10.44 -14.58
N THR A 246 -0.03 -9.44 -15.30
CA THR A 246 -0.46 -8.04 -15.16
C THR A 246 -1.86 -7.85 -15.70
N THR A 247 -2.67 -7.10 -14.97
CA THR A 247 -3.97 -6.60 -15.45
C THR A 247 -3.91 -5.09 -15.66
N SER A 248 -4.75 -4.56 -16.56
CA SER A 248 -4.79 -3.12 -16.84
C SER A 248 -5.11 -2.30 -15.58
N GLY A 249 -4.39 -1.19 -15.40
CA GLY A 249 -4.52 -0.31 -14.23
C GLY A 249 -3.99 -0.87 -12.91
N GLN A 250 -3.49 -2.11 -12.89
CA GLN A 250 -3.00 -2.74 -11.68
C GLN A 250 -1.78 -2.00 -11.12
N LYS A 251 -1.79 -1.76 -9.82
CA LYS A 251 -0.63 -1.19 -9.10
C LYS A 251 0.07 -2.28 -8.30
N LEU A 252 1.39 -2.23 -8.27
CA LEU A 252 2.21 -3.13 -7.46
C LEU A 252 3.05 -2.33 -6.48
N PHE A 253 2.95 -2.70 -5.21
CA PHE A 253 3.83 -2.20 -4.15
C PHE A 253 4.73 -3.33 -3.64
N ALA A 254 6.02 -3.04 -3.51
CA ALA A 254 6.92 -3.84 -2.68
C ALA A 254 6.89 -3.29 -1.25
N GLU A 255 6.68 -4.16 -0.27
CA GLU A 255 6.71 -3.84 1.15
C GLU A 255 7.71 -4.77 1.84
N LEU A 256 8.80 -4.19 2.36
CA LEU A 256 9.83 -4.88 3.12
C LEU A 256 9.75 -4.45 4.58
N VAL A 257 9.58 -5.42 5.48
CA VAL A 257 9.71 -5.22 6.93
C VAL A 257 11.05 -5.77 7.36
N GLN A 258 11.85 -4.97 8.07
CA GLN A 258 13.19 -5.35 8.49
C GLN A 258 13.46 -4.94 9.93
N HIS A 259 14.15 -5.79 10.68
CA HIS A 259 14.74 -5.42 11.97
C HIS A 259 16.14 -6.02 12.14
N SER A 260 16.94 -5.44 13.04
CA SER A 260 18.24 -6.02 13.38
C SER A 260 18.03 -7.33 14.14
N ASN A 261 18.92 -8.27 13.89
CA ASN A 261 19.06 -9.52 14.64
C ASN A 261 20.48 -9.68 15.21
N GLY A 262 21.22 -8.57 15.30
CA GLY A 262 22.58 -8.52 15.82
C GLY A 262 23.40 -7.36 15.25
N ASP A 263 23.15 -6.97 14.00
CA ASP A 263 23.90 -5.87 13.38
C ASP A 263 23.44 -4.49 13.89
N ALA A 264 24.40 -3.70 14.38
CA ALA A 264 24.15 -2.35 14.92
C ALA A 264 24.16 -1.25 13.85
N TYR A 265 24.67 -1.52 12.64
CA TYR A 265 25.00 -0.51 11.64
C TYR A 265 23.86 -0.23 10.64
N ASP A 266 23.96 0.92 9.97
CA ASP A 266 23.14 1.36 8.86
C ASP A 266 23.68 0.83 7.52
N ARG A 267 23.16 -0.33 7.10
CA ARG A 267 23.63 -1.06 5.93
C ARG A 267 22.90 -0.65 4.66
N THR A 268 23.62 -0.70 3.55
CA THR A 268 23.00 -0.63 2.21
C THR A 268 22.15 -1.88 2.00
N GLY A 269 20.93 -1.68 1.53
CA GLY A 269 20.00 -2.73 1.17
C GLY A 269 19.39 -2.54 -0.22
N SER A 270 19.11 -3.65 -0.88
CA SER A 270 18.49 -3.65 -2.21
C SER A 270 17.51 -4.81 -2.34
N VAL A 271 16.27 -4.50 -2.73
CA VAL A 271 15.32 -5.49 -3.25
C VAL A 271 15.45 -5.50 -4.76
N PHE A 272 15.71 -6.66 -5.35
CA PHE A 272 16.05 -6.78 -6.77
C PHE A 272 15.43 -8.00 -7.43
N MET A 273 15.33 -7.94 -8.76
CA MET A 273 15.00 -9.05 -9.64
C MET A 273 16.21 -9.37 -10.54
N ILE A 274 16.46 -10.65 -10.81
CA ILE A 274 17.53 -11.07 -11.74
C ILE A 274 16.95 -11.35 -13.13
N PRO A 275 17.26 -10.53 -14.15
CA PRO A 275 16.86 -10.82 -15.53
C PRO A 275 17.56 -12.08 -16.04
N LEU A 276 16.81 -12.93 -16.75
CA LEU A 276 17.29 -14.18 -17.34
C LEU A 276 17.19 -14.21 -18.87
N ASP A 277 16.86 -13.07 -19.49
CA ASP A 277 16.63 -12.94 -20.93
C ASP A 277 17.90 -13.11 -21.78
N LYS A 278 19.07 -13.15 -21.14
CA LYS A 278 20.38 -13.23 -21.77
C LYS A 278 21.15 -14.46 -21.31
N LYS A 279 22.16 -14.83 -22.11
CA LYS A 279 22.99 -16.02 -21.90
C LYS A 279 23.70 -16.03 -20.53
N THR A 280 24.22 -14.87 -20.13
CA THR A 280 24.87 -14.66 -18.84
C THR A 280 23.91 -13.94 -17.92
N SER A 281 23.82 -14.39 -16.66
CA SER A 281 22.98 -13.75 -15.65
C SER A 281 23.69 -13.59 -14.31
N PHE A 282 23.18 -12.68 -13.48
CA PHE A 282 23.68 -12.50 -12.12
C PHE A 282 23.45 -13.75 -11.26
N LEU A 283 22.41 -14.55 -11.56
CA LEU A 283 22.14 -15.82 -10.89
C LEU A 283 23.29 -16.82 -11.10
N GLN A 284 23.82 -16.91 -12.33
CA GLN A 284 24.96 -17.79 -12.61
C GLN A 284 26.21 -17.39 -11.82
N ALA A 285 26.41 -16.09 -11.57
CA ALA A 285 27.51 -15.61 -10.75
C ALA A 285 27.33 -15.96 -9.26
N LEU A 286 26.11 -15.85 -8.73
CA LEU A 286 25.78 -16.28 -7.36
C LEU A 286 25.95 -17.79 -7.16
N GLN A 287 25.57 -18.59 -8.16
CA GLN A 287 25.65 -20.05 -8.11
C GLN A 287 27.06 -20.60 -8.33
N LYS A 288 27.90 -19.88 -9.09
CA LYS A 288 29.22 -20.33 -9.50
C LYS A 288 30.28 -19.38 -8.94
N ASP A 289 30.63 -18.37 -9.72
CA ASP A 289 31.69 -17.44 -9.38
C ASP A 289 31.46 -16.10 -10.08
N ILE A 290 31.93 -15.02 -9.46
CA ILE A 290 31.80 -13.65 -9.97
C ILE A 290 32.47 -13.44 -11.34
N SER A 291 33.49 -14.24 -11.68
CA SER A 291 34.18 -14.18 -12.97
C SER A 291 33.29 -14.47 -14.19
N VAL A 292 32.09 -15.02 -13.98
CA VAL A 292 31.08 -15.21 -15.03
C VAL A 292 30.53 -13.87 -15.53
N LEU A 293 30.54 -12.82 -14.70
CA LEU A 293 30.01 -11.52 -15.06
C LEU A 293 30.94 -10.78 -16.04
N PRO A 294 30.38 -9.99 -16.98
CA PRO A 294 31.19 -9.13 -17.83
C PRO A 294 31.96 -8.10 -16.98
N VAL A 295 33.17 -7.76 -17.39
CA VAL A 295 34.05 -6.84 -16.68
C VAL A 295 34.02 -5.46 -17.35
N TYR A 296 33.77 -4.43 -16.55
CA TYR A 296 33.99 -3.03 -16.90
C TYR A 296 35.35 -2.60 -16.38
N GLU A 297 36.26 -2.18 -17.28
CA GLU A 297 37.58 -1.66 -16.91
C GLU A 297 37.53 -0.13 -16.91
N ALA A 298 37.75 0.49 -15.76
CA ALA A 298 37.74 1.96 -15.65
C ALA A 298 39.16 2.53 -15.72
N LYS A 299 39.29 3.81 -16.05
CA LYS A 299 40.60 4.53 -16.11
C LYS A 299 41.38 4.61 -14.80
N ASN A 300 40.78 4.22 -13.67
CA ASN A 300 41.53 4.06 -12.42
C ASN A 300 42.30 2.72 -12.33
N GLY A 301 42.20 1.86 -13.34
CA GLY A 301 42.89 0.57 -13.42
C GLY A 301 42.18 -0.58 -12.69
N LYS A 302 41.01 -0.32 -12.10
CA LYS A 302 40.19 -1.35 -11.44
C LYS A 302 39.21 -2.00 -12.42
N LYS A 303 38.77 -3.20 -12.04
CA LYS A 303 37.81 -4.04 -12.78
C LYS A 303 36.52 -4.16 -11.98
N TYR A 304 35.37 -3.93 -12.63
CA TYR A 304 34.05 -3.96 -12.01
C TYR A 304 33.17 -4.99 -12.69
N GLN A 305 32.59 -5.90 -11.91
CA GLN A 305 31.89 -7.07 -12.42
C GLN A 305 30.39 -6.80 -12.55
N GLY A 306 29.83 -7.00 -13.74
CA GLY A 306 28.39 -6.98 -14.00
C GLY A 306 27.73 -5.60 -13.86
N VAL A 307 28.48 -4.51 -13.96
CA VAL A 307 27.95 -3.17 -13.67
C VAL A 307 27.19 -2.51 -14.82
N ILE A 308 27.34 -3.00 -16.05
CA ILE A 308 26.66 -2.50 -17.25
C ILE A 308 26.01 -3.64 -18.05
N ALA A 309 24.95 -3.32 -18.77
CA ALA A 309 24.38 -4.22 -19.77
C ALA A 309 25.36 -4.46 -20.92
N THR A 310 25.27 -5.65 -21.52
CA THR A 310 25.96 -6.04 -22.75
C THR A 310 25.00 -6.85 -23.62
N ASP A 311 25.41 -7.23 -24.83
CA ASP A 311 24.61 -8.11 -25.68
C ASP A 311 24.23 -9.44 -25.01
N GLN A 312 25.06 -9.91 -24.07
CA GLN A 312 24.96 -11.22 -23.42
C GLN A 312 24.58 -11.16 -21.94
N TYR A 313 24.38 -9.97 -21.36
CA TYR A 313 24.14 -9.81 -19.92
C TYR A 313 23.28 -8.58 -19.63
N LEU A 314 22.38 -8.71 -18.66
CA LEU A 314 21.66 -7.60 -18.06
C LEU A 314 22.01 -7.52 -16.55
N PRO A 315 22.28 -6.31 -16.01
CA PRO A 315 22.47 -6.13 -14.58
C PRO A 315 21.16 -6.39 -13.80
N PRO A 316 21.23 -6.74 -12.50
CA PRO A 316 20.05 -6.89 -11.66
C PRO A 316 19.14 -5.66 -11.70
N LEU A 317 17.84 -5.89 -11.89
CA LEU A 317 16.82 -4.85 -11.86
C LEU A 317 16.52 -4.49 -10.40
N GLU A 318 16.92 -3.31 -9.98
CA GLU A 318 16.70 -2.83 -8.62
C GLU A 318 15.29 -2.26 -8.44
N LEU A 319 14.49 -2.97 -7.63
CA LEU A 319 13.09 -2.64 -7.38
C LEU A 319 12.98 -1.52 -6.34
N MET A 320 13.70 -1.67 -5.23
CA MET A 320 13.70 -0.73 -4.11
C MET A 320 15.07 -0.72 -3.44
N ARG A 321 15.71 0.45 -3.40
CA ARG A 321 16.89 0.69 -2.56
C ARG A 321 16.46 1.16 -1.18
N PHE A 322 17.05 0.59 -0.14
CA PHE A 322 16.79 0.97 1.24
C PHE A 322 18.07 0.96 2.06
N PHE A 323 18.00 1.57 3.24
CA PHE A 323 19.08 1.57 4.21
C PHE A 323 18.55 1.11 5.54
N THR A 324 19.19 0.10 6.13
CA THR A 324 18.80 -0.34 7.47
C THR A 324 18.99 0.82 8.45
N SER A 325 18.15 0.87 9.47
CA SER A 325 18.41 1.70 10.63
C SER A 325 19.53 1.10 11.49
N PHE A 326 20.10 1.91 12.38
CA PHE A 326 21.04 1.45 13.40
C PHE A 326 20.36 0.57 14.46
N GLY A 327 20.36 -0.75 14.29
CA GLY A 327 20.08 -1.71 15.37
C GLY A 327 18.62 -1.83 15.86
N VAL A 328 17.63 -1.36 15.09
CA VAL A 328 16.20 -1.42 15.46
C VAL A 328 15.76 -2.83 15.90
N GLY A 329 14.94 -2.91 16.95
CA GLY A 329 14.50 -4.17 17.55
C GLY A 329 15.56 -4.74 18.49
N HIS A 330 16.64 -5.31 17.96
CA HIS A 330 17.67 -6.00 18.75
C HIS A 330 18.31 -5.11 19.83
N PHE A 331 18.56 -3.83 19.53
CA PHE A 331 19.22 -2.90 20.46
C PHE A 331 18.26 -2.02 21.26
N ASN A 332 16.93 -2.16 21.08
CA ASN A 332 15.93 -1.32 21.75
C ASN A 332 16.07 -1.37 23.29
N GLU A 333 16.22 -2.58 23.85
CA GLU A 333 16.39 -2.78 25.29
C GLU A 333 17.74 -2.31 25.83
N GLN A 334 18.76 -2.17 24.97
CA GLN A 334 20.07 -1.67 25.37
C GLN A 334 20.10 -0.14 25.39
N ALA A 335 19.34 0.51 24.51
CA ALA A 335 19.28 1.96 24.34
C ALA A 335 18.19 2.63 25.21
N LYS A 336 18.21 2.47 26.54
CA LYS A 336 17.15 3.04 27.40
C LYS A 336 17.29 4.55 27.60
N ILE A 337 16.48 5.34 26.88
CA ILE A 337 16.44 6.81 27.00
C ILE A 337 15.02 7.25 27.36
N LYS A 338 14.88 8.05 28.43
CA LYS A 338 13.56 8.53 28.87
C LYS A 338 12.90 9.38 27.78
N GLY A 339 11.68 9.01 27.39
CA GLY A 339 10.89 9.71 26.37
C GLY A 339 11.13 9.24 24.94
N TYR A 340 12.07 8.32 24.73
CA TYR A 340 12.31 7.70 23.43
C TYR A 340 11.54 6.39 23.35
N ASN A 341 10.70 6.27 22.33
CA ASN A 341 9.93 5.06 22.05
C ASN A 341 10.46 4.49 20.73
N TRP A 342 11.47 3.62 20.83
CA TRP A 342 12.07 2.99 19.65
C TRP A 342 11.04 2.12 18.92
N ALA A 343 11.07 2.15 17.59
CA ALA A 343 10.30 1.22 16.79
C ALA A 343 10.87 -0.20 16.91
N ASP A 344 10.04 -1.24 16.74
CA ASP A 344 10.49 -2.64 16.76
C ASP A 344 11.07 -3.10 15.42
N SER A 345 10.71 -2.41 14.33
CA SER A 345 11.16 -2.69 12.97
C SER A 345 11.02 -1.44 12.10
N VAL A 346 11.64 -1.47 10.91
CA VAL A 346 11.40 -0.50 9.85
C VAL A 346 10.55 -1.14 8.75
N VAL A 347 9.56 -0.38 8.26
CA VAL A 347 8.73 -0.78 7.11
C VAL A 347 9.07 0.12 5.93
N TYR A 348 9.65 -0.47 4.89
CA TYR A 348 9.91 0.17 3.61
C TYR A 348 8.80 -0.22 2.65
N LYS A 349 8.12 0.75 2.04
CA LYS A 349 7.06 0.49 1.08
C LYS A 349 7.17 1.43 -0.10
N GLN A 350 7.23 0.87 -1.31
CA GLN A 350 7.40 1.63 -2.55
C GLN A 350 6.44 1.14 -3.62
N ASP A 351 5.84 2.09 -4.34
CA ASP A 351 5.15 1.83 -5.60
C ASP A 351 6.19 1.46 -6.67
N ILE A 352 6.09 0.25 -7.20
CA ILE A 352 6.94 -0.29 -8.25
C ILE A 352 6.13 -0.65 -9.49
N SER A 353 4.95 -0.05 -9.67
CA SER A 353 4.05 -0.30 -10.80
C SER A 353 4.71 -0.08 -12.15
N THR A 354 5.65 0.88 -12.24
CA THR A 354 6.44 1.11 -13.46
C THR A 354 7.29 -0.10 -13.87
N LEU A 355 7.65 -0.97 -12.93
CA LEU A 355 8.47 -2.16 -13.17
C LEU A 355 7.63 -3.43 -13.36
N LEU A 356 6.30 -3.33 -13.21
CA LEU A 356 5.36 -4.44 -13.30
C LEU A 356 5.52 -5.30 -14.57
N PRO A 357 5.78 -4.75 -15.78
CA PRO A 357 5.98 -5.57 -16.97
C PRO A 357 7.08 -6.64 -16.84
N SER A 358 8.15 -6.36 -16.08
CA SER A 358 9.25 -7.32 -15.82
C SER A 358 9.02 -8.20 -14.59
N LEU A 359 7.87 -8.10 -13.92
CA LEU A 359 7.54 -8.78 -12.66
C LEU A 359 6.34 -9.71 -12.82
N GLN A 360 6.41 -10.60 -13.81
CA GLN A 360 5.36 -11.56 -14.15
C GLN A 360 5.95 -12.96 -14.39
N GLY A 361 5.17 -14.01 -14.21
CA GLY A 361 5.63 -15.37 -14.47
C GLY A 361 6.68 -15.85 -13.47
N GLU A 362 7.59 -16.73 -13.89
CA GLU A 362 8.69 -17.17 -13.02
C GLU A 362 9.76 -16.07 -12.91
N ALA A 363 10.05 -15.63 -11.70
CA ALA A 363 11.03 -14.58 -11.43
C ALA A 363 11.91 -14.94 -10.22
N TRP A 364 13.18 -14.56 -10.28
CA TRP A 364 14.08 -14.62 -9.14
C TRP A 364 14.10 -13.27 -8.42
N ILE A 365 13.53 -13.24 -7.21
CA ILE A 365 13.44 -12.04 -6.37
C ILE A 365 14.39 -12.19 -5.19
N GLY A 366 15.15 -11.14 -4.91
CA GLY A 366 16.15 -11.15 -3.85
C GLY A 366 16.12 -9.92 -2.96
N VAL A 367 16.71 -10.09 -1.78
CA VAL A 367 17.05 -9.00 -0.85
C VAL A 367 18.52 -9.12 -0.49
N PHE A 368 19.25 -8.04 -0.69
CA PHE A 368 20.62 -7.87 -0.24
C PHE A 368 20.65 -6.92 0.96
N ILE A 369 21.45 -7.25 1.98
CA ILE A 369 21.87 -6.33 3.04
C ILE A 369 23.36 -6.56 3.30
N GLY A 370 24.20 -5.59 2.90
CA GLY A 370 25.65 -5.68 3.03
C GLY A 370 26.10 -5.59 4.49
N ASN A 371 26.37 -6.72 5.12
CA ASN A 371 26.75 -6.79 6.53
C ASN A 371 27.86 -7.82 6.79
N TYR A 372 28.47 -7.73 7.97
CA TYR A 372 29.52 -8.64 8.45
C TYR A 372 29.17 -9.29 9.80
N ASP A 373 27.91 -9.18 10.24
CA ASP A 373 27.46 -9.69 11.53
C ASP A 373 26.85 -11.09 11.40
N LYS A 374 27.10 -11.96 12.38
CA LYS A 374 26.58 -13.34 12.38
C LYS A 374 25.07 -13.41 12.64
N GLY A 375 24.54 -12.49 13.46
CA GLY A 375 23.11 -12.36 13.72
C GLY A 375 22.40 -11.64 12.57
N GLY A 376 23.05 -10.60 12.03
CA GLY A 376 22.64 -9.86 10.86
C GLY A 376 21.28 -9.19 11.05
N HIS A 377 20.39 -9.44 10.09
CA HIS A 377 19.06 -8.84 10.00
C HIS A 377 17.99 -9.91 9.75
N LYS A 378 16.74 -9.53 9.99
CA LYS A 378 15.55 -10.30 9.65
C LYS A 378 14.68 -9.51 8.69
N ALA A 379 14.17 -10.15 7.64
CA ALA A 379 13.42 -9.50 6.57
C ALA A 379 12.18 -10.29 6.12
N SER A 380 11.06 -9.58 5.97
CA SER A 380 9.83 -10.07 5.34
C SER A 380 9.49 -9.19 4.14
N LEU A 381 9.32 -9.79 2.96
CA LEU A 381 9.02 -9.09 1.72
C LEU A 381 7.65 -9.50 1.18
N TYR A 382 6.82 -8.51 0.87
CA TYR A 382 5.48 -8.68 0.32
C TYR A 382 5.32 -7.89 -0.97
N PHE A 383 4.74 -8.52 -1.99
CA PHE A 383 4.25 -7.87 -3.19
C PHE A 383 2.74 -7.71 -3.09
N LYS A 384 2.26 -6.47 -3.13
CA LYS A 384 0.84 -6.12 -2.97
C LYS A 384 0.28 -5.59 -4.29
N TYR A 385 -0.60 -6.37 -4.90
CA TYR A 385 -1.24 -6.09 -6.18
C TYR A 385 -2.63 -5.50 -5.96
N TYR A 386 -2.78 -4.21 -6.24
CA TYR A 386 -4.03 -3.47 -6.16
C TYR A 386 -4.68 -3.44 -7.55
N PRO A 387 -5.97 -3.80 -7.69
CA PRO A 387 -6.67 -3.68 -8.96
C PRO A 387 -6.80 -2.21 -9.38
N GLY A 388 -6.85 -1.96 -10.69
CA GLY A 388 -7.14 -0.63 -11.22
C GLY A 388 -8.55 -0.14 -10.83
N ASP A 389 -8.71 1.17 -10.66
CA ASP A 389 -10.00 1.80 -10.35
C ASP A 389 -10.45 2.71 -11.50
N GLY A 390 -11.75 2.77 -11.76
CA GLY A 390 -12.35 3.60 -12.80
C GLY A 390 -11.77 3.37 -14.20
N ASP A 391 -11.40 4.47 -14.88
CA ASP A 391 -10.89 4.46 -16.26
C ASP A 391 -9.48 3.84 -16.37
N GLU A 392 -8.73 3.73 -15.27
CA GLU A 392 -7.40 3.08 -15.26
C GLU A 392 -7.48 1.58 -15.58
N ALA A 393 -8.63 0.94 -15.33
CA ALA A 393 -8.84 -0.48 -15.58
C ALA A 393 -8.97 -0.87 -17.07
N GLN A 394 -8.93 0.12 -17.99
CA GLN A 394 -9.25 -0.09 -19.41
C GLN A 394 -8.09 0.14 -20.37
N GLN A 395 -6.92 0.60 -19.91
CA GLN A 395 -5.75 0.85 -20.78
C GLN A 395 -4.57 -0.06 -20.41
N PRO A 396 -4.24 -1.06 -21.25
CA PRO A 396 -3.00 -1.81 -21.10
C PRO A 396 -1.83 -0.96 -21.63
N ASP A 397 -0.96 -0.50 -20.73
CA ASP A 397 0.28 0.15 -21.13
C ASP A 397 1.33 -0.91 -21.49
N LYS A 398 1.53 -1.16 -22.79
CA LYS A 398 2.69 -1.93 -23.24
C LYS A 398 3.94 -1.08 -22.98
N THR A 399 4.78 -1.55 -22.07
CA THR A 399 5.97 -0.82 -21.65
C THR A 399 7.20 -1.66 -21.95
N TRP A 400 8.12 -1.08 -22.71
CA TRP A 400 9.46 -1.60 -22.92
C TRP A 400 10.36 -1.21 -21.75
N MET A 401 11.20 -2.15 -21.28
CA MET A 401 12.17 -1.89 -20.23
C MET A 401 13.53 -2.54 -20.51
N LEU A 402 14.60 -1.83 -20.13
CA LEU A 402 15.97 -2.31 -20.22
C LEU A 402 16.77 -1.86 -19.00
N PRO A 403 17.16 -2.77 -18.08
CA PRO A 403 18.16 -2.48 -17.06
C PRO A 403 19.50 -2.20 -17.74
N VAL A 404 20.03 -0.98 -17.62
CA VAL A 404 21.21 -0.54 -18.37
C VAL A 404 22.49 -0.58 -17.57
N PHE A 405 22.43 -0.28 -16.27
CA PHE A 405 23.58 -0.35 -15.37
C PHE A 405 23.14 -0.52 -13.92
N ASN A 406 23.99 -1.15 -13.11
CA ASN A 406 23.85 -1.25 -11.66
C ASN A 406 25.22 -1.43 -11.00
N THR A 407 25.75 -0.40 -10.33
CA THR A 407 27.03 -0.45 -9.62
C THR A 407 26.90 -0.91 -8.16
N THR A 408 25.67 -1.15 -7.69
CA THR A 408 25.43 -1.69 -6.34
C THR A 408 26.03 -3.08 -6.29
N ASN A 409 27.06 -3.24 -5.47
CA ASN A 409 27.80 -4.49 -5.37
C ASN A 409 27.05 -5.50 -4.47
N LEU A 410 25.95 -6.08 -4.98
CA LEU A 410 25.14 -7.07 -4.26
C LEU A 410 25.95 -8.30 -3.80
N MET A 411 27.07 -8.59 -4.46
CA MET A 411 28.06 -9.61 -4.07
C MET A 411 29.28 -8.99 -3.36
N GLU A 412 29.10 -7.93 -2.56
CA GLU A 412 30.15 -7.27 -1.75
C GLU A 412 30.96 -8.31 -0.95
N MET A 413 30.27 -9.18 -0.24
CA MET A 413 30.86 -10.28 0.55
C MET A 413 31.25 -11.50 -0.29
N SER A 414 31.32 -11.36 -1.62
CA SER A 414 31.82 -12.36 -2.58
C SER A 414 32.64 -11.73 -3.71
N GLY A 415 33.32 -10.63 -3.41
CA GLY A 415 34.38 -10.07 -4.24
C GLY A 415 33.92 -9.08 -5.32
N GLN A 416 32.64 -8.66 -5.33
CA GLN A 416 32.20 -7.60 -6.23
C GLN A 416 32.70 -6.24 -5.78
N GLU A 417 33.44 -5.57 -6.66
CA GLU A 417 34.13 -4.32 -6.34
C GLU A 417 33.15 -3.16 -6.10
N TYR A 418 33.47 -2.30 -5.12
CA TYR A 418 32.69 -1.11 -4.80
C TYR A 418 32.71 -0.11 -5.96
N GLY A 419 31.60 0.61 -6.18
CA GLY A 419 31.43 1.62 -7.25
C GLY A 419 32.38 2.84 -7.18
N THR A 420 33.67 2.59 -7.40
CA THR A 420 34.79 3.54 -7.31
C THR A 420 35.28 4.02 -8.67
N MET A 421 34.64 3.58 -9.77
CA MET A 421 35.05 3.91 -11.15
C MET A 421 35.07 5.40 -11.44
N PHE A 422 34.28 6.17 -10.68
CA PHE A 422 34.14 7.62 -10.81
C PHE A 422 35.38 8.43 -10.40
N GLU A 423 36.41 7.79 -9.84
CA GLU A 423 37.65 8.46 -9.41
C GLU A 423 38.39 9.15 -10.58
N LYS A 424 38.53 8.43 -11.69
CA LYS A 424 39.27 8.89 -12.89
C LYS A 424 38.47 8.67 -14.17
N ASP A 425 37.22 8.24 -14.05
CA ASP A 425 36.37 7.91 -15.19
C ASP A 425 34.90 8.26 -14.95
N SER A 426 34.08 7.89 -15.91
CA SER A 426 32.63 7.85 -15.82
C SER A 426 32.12 6.42 -16.02
N LEU A 427 30.89 6.13 -15.63
CA LEU A 427 30.22 4.88 -16.02
C LEU A 427 29.59 5.09 -17.40
N THR A 428 29.97 4.28 -18.39
CA THR A 428 29.49 4.40 -19.78
C THR A 428 28.89 3.09 -20.23
N VAL A 429 27.71 3.13 -20.86
CA VAL A 429 27.04 1.96 -21.44
C VAL A 429 26.48 2.32 -22.81
N THR A 430 26.64 1.39 -23.76
CA THR A 430 26.00 1.46 -25.07
C THR A 430 24.72 0.64 -25.03
N VAL A 431 23.63 1.21 -25.52
CA VAL A 431 22.30 0.60 -25.55
C VAL A 431 21.74 0.68 -26.96
N ASN A 432 20.91 -0.29 -27.33
CA ASN A 432 20.18 -0.27 -28.59
C ASN A 432 18.68 -0.20 -28.31
N ILE A 433 18.05 0.88 -28.75
CA ILE A 433 16.61 1.10 -28.59
C ILE A 433 15.88 0.48 -29.78
N PRO A 434 14.89 -0.40 -29.56
CA PRO A 434 14.13 -0.99 -30.66
C PRO A 434 13.20 0.03 -31.33
N ALA A 435 12.88 -0.23 -32.61
CA ALA A 435 11.91 0.55 -33.35
C ALA A 435 10.52 0.49 -32.68
N GLY A 436 9.82 1.62 -32.66
CA GLY A 436 8.44 1.70 -32.12
C GLY A 436 8.33 2.07 -30.64
N VAL A 437 9.45 2.14 -29.91
CA VAL A 437 9.47 2.65 -28.53
C VAL A 437 9.50 4.17 -28.51
N LYS A 438 8.65 4.78 -27.67
CA LYS A 438 8.53 6.24 -27.49
C LYS A 438 8.52 6.61 -26.02
N ASN A 439 8.51 7.92 -25.72
CA ASN A 439 8.40 8.47 -24.36
C ASN A 439 9.46 7.88 -23.40
N LEU A 440 10.68 7.74 -23.91
CA LEU A 440 11.79 7.16 -23.18
C LEU A 440 12.12 7.99 -21.95
N ARG A 441 12.40 7.28 -20.87
CA ARG A 441 12.88 7.84 -19.60
C ARG A 441 13.91 6.91 -18.99
N LEU A 442 14.85 7.49 -18.24
CA LEU A 442 15.78 6.76 -17.40
C LEU A 442 15.31 6.87 -15.95
N ARG A 443 14.92 5.73 -15.37
CA ARG A 443 14.73 5.59 -13.92
C ARG A 443 16.09 5.43 -13.27
N TYR A 444 16.55 6.46 -12.56
CA TYR A 444 17.89 6.55 -12.00
C TYR A 444 17.87 6.55 -10.46
N LEU A 445 18.55 5.58 -9.85
CA LEU A 445 18.81 5.53 -8.41
C LEU A 445 20.27 5.86 -8.15
N THR A 446 20.55 6.68 -7.13
CA THR A 446 21.91 7.07 -6.76
C THR A 446 22.03 7.31 -5.26
N THR A 447 23.11 6.81 -4.66
CA THR A 447 23.50 7.08 -3.27
C THR A 447 25.02 7.16 -3.15
N GLY A 448 25.49 8.18 -2.41
CA GLY A 448 26.91 8.39 -2.11
C GLY A 448 27.30 7.76 -0.78
N HIS A 449 28.50 7.20 -0.72
CA HIS A 449 29.03 6.44 0.43
C HIS A 449 30.45 6.86 0.77
N GLY A 450 30.85 6.63 2.01
CA GLY A 450 32.17 6.98 2.55
C GLY A 450 32.03 7.60 3.93
N GLY A 451 31.95 6.75 4.96
CA GLY A 451 31.48 7.11 6.31
C GLY A 451 32.43 7.93 7.18
N TRP A 452 33.13 8.93 6.62
CA TRP A 452 33.93 9.89 7.37
C TRP A 452 33.61 11.32 6.92
N GLY A 453 34.00 12.33 7.70
CA GLY A 453 33.56 13.72 7.47
C GLY A 453 33.88 14.32 6.10
N GLY A 454 34.87 13.77 5.37
CA GLY A 454 35.21 14.18 4.00
C GLY A 454 34.71 13.24 2.90
N GLY A 455 34.06 12.13 3.26
CA GLY A 455 33.58 11.13 2.33
C GLY A 455 32.24 11.48 1.70
N ASP A 456 31.95 10.86 0.56
CA ASP A 456 30.79 11.22 -0.27
C ASP A 456 29.44 10.88 0.36
N GLU A 457 29.40 10.14 1.49
CA GLU A 457 28.20 10.01 2.31
C GLU A 457 27.74 11.36 2.85
N PHE A 458 28.68 12.20 3.32
CA PHE A 458 28.41 13.46 4.00
C PHE A 458 28.81 14.70 3.20
N VAL A 459 29.25 14.52 1.95
CA VAL A 459 29.61 15.62 1.04
C VAL A 459 28.75 15.56 -0.22
N PRO A 460 27.93 16.59 -0.50
CA PRO A 460 27.09 16.60 -1.70
C PRO A 460 27.92 16.59 -2.99
N LYS A 461 27.59 15.70 -3.94
CA LYS A 461 28.27 15.61 -5.25
C LYS A 461 27.30 15.74 -6.41
N GLN A 462 27.67 16.51 -7.42
CA GLN A 462 26.87 16.61 -8.64
C GLN A 462 26.91 15.30 -9.43
N ASN A 463 25.75 14.69 -9.64
CA ASN A 463 25.55 13.60 -10.58
C ASN A 463 25.18 14.21 -11.94
N GLU A 464 25.89 13.86 -12.99
CA GLU A 464 25.63 14.33 -14.36
C GLU A 464 25.37 13.14 -15.29
N ILE A 465 24.28 13.23 -16.06
CA ILE A 465 23.85 12.20 -17.01
C ILE A 465 23.98 12.77 -18.42
N PHE A 466 24.65 12.01 -19.28
CA PHE A 466 24.86 12.34 -20.68
C PHE A 466 24.27 11.26 -21.57
N VAL A 467 23.72 11.68 -22.71
CA VAL A 467 23.37 10.79 -23.83
C VAL A 467 24.03 11.32 -25.08
N ASP A 468 24.74 10.45 -25.80
CA ASP A 468 25.47 10.77 -27.03
C ASP A 468 26.37 12.02 -26.91
N GLY A 469 27.01 12.16 -25.74
CA GLY A 469 27.89 13.27 -25.42
C GLY A 469 27.18 14.57 -24.98
N LYS A 470 25.85 14.66 -25.09
CA LYS A 470 25.06 15.81 -24.61
C LYS A 470 24.61 15.57 -23.17
N ARG A 471 24.82 16.53 -22.28
CA ARG A 471 24.27 16.47 -20.91
C ARG A 471 22.75 16.63 -20.96
N VAL A 472 22.03 15.62 -20.49
CA VAL A 472 20.55 15.60 -20.49
C VAL A 472 19.97 15.86 -19.12
N TYR A 473 20.72 15.59 -18.05
CA TYR A 473 20.27 15.81 -16.67
C TYR A 473 21.45 16.02 -15.73
N HIS A 474 21.23 16.77 -14.66
CA HIS A 474 22.17 16.85 -13.54
C HIS A 474 21.44 17.27 -12.26
N PHE A 475 21.92 16.80 -11.13
CA PHE A 475 21.44 17.22 -9.81
C PHE A 475 22.42 16.83 -8.72
N ILE A 476 22.23 17.37 -7.51
CA ILE A 476 22.96 16.96 -6.31
C ILE A 476 21.99 16.11 -5.48
N PRO A 477 22.18 14.78 -5.41
CA PRO A 477 21.32 13.91 -4.63
C PRO A 477 21.64 14.07 -3.14
N TRP A 478 20.73 14.71 -2.38
CA TRP A 478 20.98 15.12 -0.99
C TRP A 478 19.69 15.07 -0.15
N ARG A 479 19.79 14.65 1.10
CA ARG A 479 18.69 14.54 2.08
C ARG A 479 19.03 15.32 3.34
N GLU A 480 18.10 16.14 3.82
CA GLU A 480 18.28 17.01 4.99
C GLU A 480 17.24 16.76 6.10
N ASP A 481 16.48 15.68 5.98
CA ASP A 481 15.36 15.30 6.86
C ASP A 481 15.68 14.10 7.76
N CYS A 482 16.94 13.65 7.82
CA CYS A 482 17.31 12.39 8.47
C CYS A 482 16.98 12.32 9.96
N ALA A 483 17.03 13.45 10.68
CA ALA A 483 16.63 13.53 12.09
C ALA A 483 15.17 13.12 12.36
N THR A 484 14.29 13.18 11.34
CA THR A 484 12.90 12.68 11.41
C THR A 484 12.83 11.21 11.79
N TYR A 485 13.86 10.44 11.44
CA TYR A 485 13.90 8.98 11.62
C TYR A 485 14.65 8.55 12.88
N ARG A 486 14.93 9.47 13.82
CA ARG A 486 15.70 9.15 15.05
C ARG A 486 15.14 7.95 15.80
N MET A 487 13.81 7.83 15.92
CA MET A 487 13.13 6.75 16.66
C MET A 487 13.27 5.36 16.01
N LEU A 488 13.84 5.26 14.81
CA LEU A 488 14.18 3.98 14.19
C LEU A 488 15.60 3.52 14.54
N ASN A 489 16.44 4.37 15.15
CA ASN A 489 17.89 4.20 15.18
C ASN A 489 18.45 4.06 16.62
N PRO A 490 18.08 3.04 17.40
CA PRO A 490 18.50 2.89 18.80
C PRO A 490 20.02 2.80 18.97
N ALA A 491 20.74 2.18 18.02
CA ALA A 491 22.19 1.98 18.10
C ALA A 491 23.03 3.08 17.44
N SER A 492 22.40 4.17 16.98
CA SER A 492 23.12 5.28 16.34
C SER A 492 24.09 5.96 17.32
N GLY A 493 25.33 6.14 16.88
CA GLY A 493 26.36 6.86 17.64
C GLY A 493 25.95 8.32 17.89
N ASN A 494 26.23 8.84 19.09
CA ASN A 494 25.91 10.21 19.47
C ASN A 494 27.20 11.02 19.67
N PHE A 495 27.21 12.24 19.16
CA PHE A 495 28.37 13.13 19.17
C PHE A 495 28.26 14.17 20.31
N GLY A 496 29.39 14.77 20.69
CA GLY A 496 29.46 15.74 21.80
C GLY A 496 28.67 17.03 21.59
N ASN A 497 28.27 17.34 20.35
CA ASN A 497 27.40 18.47 20.02
C ASN A 497 25.90 18.15 20.11
N GLY A 498 25.54 16.93 20.52
CA GLY A 498 24.16 16.49 20.69
C GLY A 498 23.52 15.88 19.44
N LEU A 499 24.21 15.83 18.29
CA LEU A 499 23.72 15.13 17.10
C LEU A 499 23.94 13.62 17.22
N SER A 500 23.03 12.84 16.64
CA SER A 500 23.25 11.42 16.37
C SER A 500 23.71 11.21 14.92
N SER A 501 24.45 10.14 14.64
CA SER A 501 24.84 9.77 13.27
C SER A 501 23.63 9.65 12.35
N SER A 502 22.52 9.08 12.82
CA SER A 502 21.25 8.98 12.10
C SER A 502 20.65 10.31 11.68
N ASP A 503 21.06 11.42 12.33
CA ASP A 503 20.45 12.73 12.13
C ASP A 503 21.14 13.53 11.02
N LEU A 504 22.37 13.14 10.66
CA LEU A 504 23.19 13.83 9.67
C LEU A 504 22.58 13.75 8.26
N SER A 505 22.59 14.89 7.57
CA SER A 505 22.30 14.99 6.15
C SER A 505 23.28 14.17 5.32
N ARG A 506 22.78 13.59 4.22
CA ARG A 506 23.51 12.56 3.46
C ARG A 506 23.22 12.61 1.97
N SER A 507 24.11 11.99 1.19
CA SER A 507 23.98 11.83 -0.27
C SER A 507 22.85 10.87 -0.67
N ASN A 508 21.61 11.36 -0.57
CA ASN A 508 20.34 10.77 -1.02
C ASN A 508 19.68 9.69 -0.14
N TRP A 509 20.17 9.47 1.06
CA TRP A 509 19.61 8.44 1.94
C TRP A 509 19.66 8.84 3.40
N CYS A 510 18.79 8.24 4.21
CA CYS A 510 18.84 8.32 5.66
C CYS A 510 18.71 6.89 6.22
N PRO A 511 19.38 6.57 7.35
CA PRO A 511 19.23 5.28 8.03
C PRO A 511 17.76 4.99 8.39
N GLY A 512 17.22 3.86 7.91
CA GLY A 512 15.82 3.50 8.08
C GLY A 512 14.87 4.05 7.01
N THR A 513 15.38 4.41 5.82
CA THR A 513 14.55 4.92 4.71
C THR A 513 14.81 4.24 3.37
N ILE A 514 13.87 4.37 2.44
CA ILE A 514 14.08 4.10 1.02
C ILE A 514 14.78 5.27 0.33
N THR A 515 15.47 4.99 -0.77
CA THR A 515 15.87 6.01 -1.76
C THR A 515 14.96 5.90 -2.97
N LEU A 516 14.23 6.98 -3.28
CA LEU A 516 13.36 7.02 -4.45
C LEU A 516 14.18 7.24 -5.73
N PRO A 517 13.78 6.62 -6.86
CA PRO A 517 14.37 6.89 -8.16
C PRO A 517 14.01 8.31 -8.63
N VAL A 518 14.89 8.88 -9.44
CA VAL A 518 14.60 10.05 -10.27
C VAL A 518 14.22 9.55 -11.66
N GLU A 519 13.05 9.96 -12.16
CA GLU A 519 12.63 9.70 -13.53
C GLU A 519 13.15 10.83 -14.43
N ILE A 520 14.07 10.50 -15.34
CA ILE A 520 14.72 11.46 -16.24
C ILE A 520 14.14 11.29 -17.64
N PRO A 521 13.30 12.21 -18.14
CA PRO A 521 12.78 12.15 -19.51
C PRO A 521 13.92 12.24 -20.54
N LEU A 522 13.84 11.41 -21.57
CA LEU A 522 14.80 11.33 -22.68
C LEU A 522 14.08 11.54 -24.02
N PRO A 523 13.48 12.73 -24.27
CA PRO A 523 12.63 12.97 -25.43
C PRO A 523 13.38 12.93 -26.77
N ASP A 524 14.70 13.12 -26.73
CA ASP A 524 15.56 13.16 -27.93
C ASP A 524 16.03 11.75 -28.36
N LEU A 525 15.83 10.70 -27.54
CA LEU A 525 16.25 9.34 -27.90
C LEU A 525 15.27 8.72 -28.89
N THR A 526 15.83 8.07 -29.91
CA THR A 526 15.09 7.38 -30.95
C THR A 526 15.50 5.91 -31.02
N ALA A 527 14.96 5.15 -31.97
CA ALA A 527 15.45 3.81 -32.25
C ALA A 527 16.89 3.85 -32.76
N GLY A 528 17.70 2.86 -32.36
CA GLY A 528 19.10 2.73 -32.74
C GLY A 528 20.06 2.70 -31.54
N GLU A 529 21.35 2.77 -31.85
CA GLU A 529 22.42 2.73 -30.87
C GLU A 529 22.64 4.10 -30.23
N HIS A 530 22.72 4.11 -28.90
CA HIS A 530 22.95 5.31 -28.09
C HIS A 530 23.96 5.01 -26.97
N THR A 531 24.71 6.02 -26.55
CA THR A 531 25.62 5.92 -25.41
C THR A 531 25.12 6.72 -24.23
N ILE A 532 24.88 6.06 -23.10
CA ILE A 532 24.53 6.69 -21.83
C ILE A 532 25.77 6.74 -20.94
N LYS A 533 26.00 7.90 -20.34
CA LYS A 533 27.13 8.12 -19.43
C LYS A 533 26.69 8.80 -18.14
N VAL A 534 27.18 8.29 -17.01
CA VAL A 534 27.03 8.87 -15.67
C VAL A 534 28.39 9.36 -15.19
N ALA A 535 28.48 10.64 -14.81
CA ALA A 535 29.69 11.24 -14.25
C ALA A 535 29.41 11.81 -12.85
N ILE A 536 30.30 11.51 -11.92
CA ILE A 536 30.22 11.94 -10.52
C ILE A 536 31.63 12.31 -10.05
N PRO A 537 31.86 13.48 -9.42
CA PRO A 537 33.17 13.85 -8.92
C PRO A 537 33.46 13.15 -7.59
N LEU A 538 33.95 11.91 -7.66
CA LEU A 538 34.22 11.06 -6.49
C LEU A 538 35.17 11.74 -5.49
N GLY A 539 34.84 11.66 -4.20
CA GLY A 539 35.71 12.10 -3.12
C GLY A 539 37.03 11.33 -3.07
N LYS A 540 38.11 12.03 -2.69
CA LYS A 540 39.43 11.42 -2.50
C LYS A 540 39.42 10.47 -1.31
N THR A 541 40.31 9.48 -1.33
CA THR A 541 40.52 8.57 -0.19
C THR A 541 41.20 9.29 0.98
N GLU A 542 40.94 8.80 2.19
CA GLU A 542 41.60 9.24 3.42
C GLU A 542 42.01 8.03 4.26
N GLY A 543 43.31 7.72 4.26
CA GLY A 543 43.81 6.48 4.88
C GLY A 543 43.21 5.25 4.21
N THR A 544 42.54 4.40 5.00
CA THR A 544 41.81 3.22 4.51
C THR A 544 40.37 3.53 4.07
N SER A 545 39.90 4.76 4.28
CA SER A 545 38.54 5.18 3.92
C SER A 545 38.48 5.62 2.46
N PHE A 546 37.44 5.19 1.76
CA PHE A 546 37.21 5.52 0.35
C PHE A 546 35.74 5.83 0.10
N SER A 547 35.50 6.70 -0.88
CA SER A 547 34.15 7.01 -1.34
C SER A 547 33.74 6.04 -2.44
N ALA A 548 32.45 5.74 -2.52
CA ALA A 548 31.86 4.94 -3.59
C ALA A 548 30.44 5.41 -3.89
N TRP A 549 29.96 5.11 -5.10
CA TRP A 549 28.59 5.43 -5.52
C TRP A 549 27.87 4.18 -6.01
N ASN A 550 26.73 3.91 -5.38
CA ASN A 550 25.78 2.91 -5.85
C ASN A 550 24.80 3.61 -6.78
N VAL A 551 24.86 3.30 -8.07
CA VAL A 551 23.96 3.86 -9.09
C VAL A 551 23.31 2.74 -9.88
N SER A 552 22.02 2.85 -10.14
CA SER A 552 21.32 1.93 -11.04
C SER A 552 20.40 2.69 -11.98
N GLY A 553 20.28 2.18 -13.20
CA GLY A 553 19.58 2.83 -14.30
C GLY A 553 18.75 1.82 -15.07
N VAL A 554 17.49 2.17 -15.32
CA VAL A 554 16.57 1.39 -16.16
C VAL A 554 15.98 2.32 -17.20
N LEU A 555 16.15 2.01 -18.48
CA LEU A 555 15.40 2.67 -19.53
C LEU A 555 13.99 2.10 -19.58
N ILE A 556 13.02 2.98 -19.68
CA ILE A 556 11.60 2.64 -19.77
C ILE A 556 11.01 3.46 -20.92
N GLY A 557 10.17 2.84 -21.75
CA GLY A 557 9.44 3.53 -22.82
C GLY A 557 8.16 2.82 -23.17
N ASP A 558 7.30 3.49 -23.94
CA ASP A 558 6.01 2.96 -24.33
C ASP A 558 6.15 2.24 -25.68
N GLU A 559 5.69 0.99 -25.76
CA GLU A 559 5.64 0.25 -27.03
C GLU A 559 4.34 0.60 -27.77
N GLN A 560 4.46 0.99 -29.03
CA GLN A 560 3.28 1.08 -29.90
C GLN A 560 2.67 -0.32 -30.09
N PRO A 561 1.33 -0.42 -30.13
CA PRO A 561 0.63 -1.70 -30.23
C PRO A 561 0.99 -2.54 -31.44
#